data_AF-A0A5B0EKD8-F1
#
_entry.id   AF-A0A5B0EKD8-F1
#
_cell.length_a   1.000
_cell.length_b   1.000
_cell.length_c   1.000
_cell.angle_alpha   90.00
_cell.angle_beta   90.00
_cell.angle_gamma   90.00
#
_symmetry.space_group_name_H-M   'P 1'
#
loop_
_entity.id
_entity.type
_entity.pdbx_description
1 polymer ?
#
loop_
_entity_poly.entity_id
_entity_poly.type
_entity_poly.pdbx_seq_one_letter_code
_entity_poly.pdbx_strand_id
1 'polypeptide(L)'
;MENSKFGGGYSIQLSIPARLELLNSNDRIDVTLTTGKVVSGLFSSCSDGKLELTVVGTDEKTMINVDDIEALVVPQSTARVV
;
A
#
# COMPACT_ATOMS: atom_id res chain seq x y z
N MET A 1 -29.51 1.52 -31.46
CA MET A 1 -29.08 2.85 -30.99
C MET A 1 -28.46 2.68 -29.63
N GLU A 2 -27.16 2.92 -29.60
CA GLU A 2 -26.23 2.65 -28.51
C GLU A 2 -26.67 3.27 -27.17
N ASN A 3 -26.69 2.45 -26.13
CA ASN A 3 -26.82 2.93 -24.75
C ASN A 3 -25.49 3.57 -24.35
N SER A 4 -25.49 4.89 -24.19
CA SER A 4 -24.31 5.69 -23.84
C SER A 4 -23.81 5.34 -22.45
N LYS A 5 -22.77 4.51 -22.42
CA LYS A 5 -21.48 4.73 -21.75
C LYS A 5 -21.41 6.01 -20.87
N PHE A 6 -21.76 5.87 -19.61
CA PHE A 6 -21.10 6.56 -18.50
C PHE A 6 -20.78 5.45 -17.50
N GLY A 7 -19.67 4.74 -17.70
CA GLY A 7 -18.42 5.19 -17.08
C GLY A 7 -18.48 4.84 -15.59
N GLY A 8 -18.74 3.57 -15.28
CA GLY A 8 -18.64 3.06 -13.92
C GLY A 8 -17.27 3.47 -13.40
N GLY A 9 -17.25 4.29 -12.36
CA GLY A 9 -16.04 4.55 -11.61
C GLY A 9 -15.59 3.20 -11.08
N TYR A 10 -14.70 2.56 -11.82
CA TYR A 10 -13.93 1.45 -11.33
C TYR A 10 -13.10 2.07 -10.20
N SER A 11 -13.63 2.07 -8.98
CA SER A 11 -12.77 1.94 -7.81
C SER A 11 -12.10 0.59 -8.00
N ILE A 12 -11.08 0.55 -8.86
CA ILE A 12 -10.23 -0.59 -9.03
C ILE A 12 -9.68 -0.83 -7.64
N GLN A 13 -10.25 -1.80 -6.93
CA GLN A 13 -9.59 -2.37 -5.77
C GLN A 13 -8.39 -3.11 -6.36
N LEU A 14 -7.33 -2.35 -6.63
CA LEU A 14 -6.05 -2.86 -7.04
C LEU A 14 -5.62 -3.84 -5.96
N SER A 15 -5.21 -5.03 -6.39
CA SER A 15 -4.60 -6.02 -5.51
C SER A 15 -3.45 -5.36 -4.74
N ILE A 16 -3.19 -5.81 -3.51
CA ILE A 16 -2.07 -5.33 -2.69
C ILE A 16 -0.76 -5.18 -3.49
N PRO A 17 -0.29 -6.16 -4.30
CA PRO A 17 0.93 -5.99 -5.09
C PRO A 17 0.84 -4.83 -6.09
N ALA A 18 -0.28 -4.69 -6.80
CA ALA A 18 -0.46 -3.58 -7.75
C ALA A 18 -0.51 -2.21 -7.05
N ARG A 19 -0.99 -2.14 -5.81
CA ARG A 19 -0.93 -0.91 -4.99
C ARG A 19 0.50 -0.60 -4.55
N LEU A 20 1.31 -1.63 -4.25
CA LEU A 20 2.73 -1.50 -3.92
C LEU A 20 3.55 -1.03 -5.11
N GLU A 21 3.23 -1.45 -6.32
CA GLU A 21 3.90 -0.99 -7.54
C GLU A 21 3.62 0.50 -7.86
N LEU A 22 2.52 1.06 -7.35
CA LEU A 22 2.20 2.48 -7.49
C LEU A 22 2.86 3.36 -6.41
N LEU A 23 3.50 2.75 -5.40
CA LEU A 23 4.15 3.48 -4.32
C LEU A 23 5.57 3.86 -4.72
N ASN A 24 5.97 5.06 -4.28
CA ASN A 24 7.34 5.52 -4.44
C ASN A 24 8.19 5.07 -3.25
N SER A 25 9.48 4.85 -3.47
CA SER A 25 10.39 4.62 -2.35
C SER A 25 10.31 5.79 -1.36
N ASN A 26 10.20 5.48 -0.08
CA ASN A 26 9.95 6.39 1.05
C ASN A 26 8.49 6.85 1.22
N ASP A 27 7.53 6.28 0.49
CA ASP A 27 6.12 6.52 0.77
C ASP A 27 5.72 5.87 2.11
N ARG A 28 5.00 6.59 2.96
CA ARG A 28 4.61 6.06 4.26
C ARG A 28 3.40 5.17 4.09
N ILE A 29 3.50 3.93 4.56
CA ILE A 29 2.45 2.93 4.45
C ILE A 29 2.21 2.24 5.80
N ASP A 30 0.96 1.87 6.00
CA ASP A 30 0.49 1.06 7.12
C ASP A 30 0.01 -0.28 6.56
N VAL A 31 0.69 -1.34 6.98
CA VAL A 31 0.43 -2.72 6.53
C VAL A 31 -0.22 -3.47 7.66
N THR A 32 -1.46 -3.91 7.47
CA THR A 32 -2.15 -4.82 8.39
C THR A 32 -1.92 -6.23 7.93
N LEU A 33 -1.33 -7.05 8.78
CA LEU A 33 -1.11 -8.46 8.54
C LEU A 33 -2.38 -9.26 8.86
N THR A 34 -2.51 -10.46 8.29
CA THR A 34 -3.55 -11.45 8.60
C THR A 34 -3.61 -11.85 10.08
N THR A 35 -2.52 -11.64 10.82
CA THR A 35 -2.46 -11.81 12.27
C THR A 35 -3.14 -10.68 13.06
N GLY A 36 -3.61 -9.63 12.40
CA GLY A 36 -4.12 -8.39 12.99
C GLY A 36 -3.03 -7.41 13.43
N LYS A 37 -1.74 -7.75 13.25
CA LYS A 37 -0.63 -6.85 13.55
C LYS A 37 -0.55 -5.76 12.49
N VAL A 38 -0.50 -4.51 12.92
CA VAL A 38 -0.24 -3.36 12.04
C VAL A 38 1.24 -2.99 12.09
N VAL A 39 1.86 -2.84 10.92
CA VAL A 39 3.24 -2.42 10.75
C VAL A 39 3.26 -1.13 9.93
N SER A 40 3.68 -0.04 10.58
CA SER A 40 3.79 1.27 9.96
C SER A 40 5.24 1.54 9.57
N GLY A 41 5.48 1.91 8.32
CA GLY A 41 6.82 2.13 7.82
C GLY A 41 6.88 2.93 6.54
N LEU A 42 8.10 3.09 6.03
CA LEU A 42 8.38 3.64 4.71
C LEU A 42 8.53 2.49 3.73
N PHE A 43 7.75 2.51 2.66
CA PHE A 43 7.89 1.61 1.53
C PHE A 43 9.31 1.73 0.96
N SER A 44 10.04 0.62 0.87
CA SER A 44 11.36 0.61 0.23
C SER A 44 11.27 0.04 -1.17
N SER A 45 10.75 -1.19 -1.29
CA SER A 45 10.56 -1.91 -2.55
C SER A 45 9.62 -3.10 -2.35
N CYS A 46 9.04 -3.62 -3.43
CA CYS A 46 8.30 -4.88 -3.39
C CYS A 46 8.74 -5.74 -4.58
N SER A 47 9.31 -6.91 -4.29
CA SER A 47 9.81 -7.86 -5.29
C SER A 47 9.53 -9.29 -4.84
N ASP A 48 9.24 -10.18 -5.79
CA ASP A 48 9.04 -11.61 -5.52
C ASP A 48 7.94 -11.92 -4.47
N GLY A 49 6.89 -11.08 -4.43
CA GLY A 49 5.83 -11.21 -3.42
C GLY A 49 6.27 -10.86 -2.00
N LYS A 50 7.41 -10.18 -1.84
CA LYS A 50 7.92 -9.67 -0.56
C LYS A 50 7.98 -8.16 -0.59
N LEU A 51 7.33 -7.56 0.40
CA LEU A 51 7.37 -6.14 0.68
C LEU A 51 8.55 -5.84 1.62
N GLU A 52 9.49 -5.03 1.16
CA GLU A 52 10.52 -4.41 2.00
C GLU A 52 10.04 -3.05 2.51
N LEU A 53 10.00 -2.92 3.83
CA LEU A 53 9.52 -1.74 4.52
C LEU A 53 10.49 -1.35 5.64
N THR A 54 10.87 -0.08 5.70
CA THR A 54 11.66 0.46 6.80
C THR A 54 10.72 0.92 7.91
N VAL A 55 10.84 0.36 9.11
CA VAL A 55 9.91 0.66 10.22
C VAL A 55 10.14 2.08 10.72
N VAL A 56 9.10 2.90 10.77
CA VAL A 56 9.24 4.30 11.21
C VAL A 56 9.62 4.36 12.69
N GLY A 57 10.64 5.16 13.01
CA GLY A 57 11.17 5.30 14.38
C GLY A 57 12.30 4.32 14.69
N THR A 58 12.67 3.48 13.74
CA THR A 58 13.85 2.60 13.79
C THR A 58 14.58 2.66 12.44
N ASP A 59 15.87 2.37 12.41
CA ASP A 59 16.60 2.17 11.14
C ASP A 59 16.49 0.72 10.63
N GLU A 60 15.56 -0.05 11.19
CA GLU A 60 15.37 -1.47 10.86
C GLU A 60 14.48 -1.66 9.63
N LYS A 61 14.92 -2.55 8.75
CA LYS A 61 14.15 -3.02 7.61
C LYS A 61 13.42 -4.31 7.97
N THR A 62 12.13 -4.35 7.67
CA THR A 62 11.28 -5.52 7.82
C THR A 62 10.86 -6.01 6.44
N MET A 63 10.95 -7.32 6.23
CA MET A 63 10.36 -7.99 5.07
C MET A 63 9.03 -8.62 5.47
N ILE A 64 7.99 -8.35 4.68
CA ILE A 64 6.63 -8.86 4.87
C ILE A 64 6.24 -9.62 3.60
N ASN A 65 5.71 -10.83 3.73
CA ASN A 65 5.13 -11.52 2.59
C ASN A 65 3.84 -10.82 2.19
N VAL A 66 3.66 -10.53 0.90
CA VAL A 66 2.45 -9.87 0.38
C VAL A 66 1.21 -10.72 0.62
N ASP A 67 1.36 -12.05 0.67
CA ASP A 67 0.27 -12.99 0.99
C ASP A 67 -0.22 -12.88 2.44
N ASP A 68 0.66 -12.44 3.36
CA ASP A 68 0.32 -12.17 4.76
C ASP A 68 -0.32 -10.78 4.95
N ILE A 69 -0.44 -9.96 3.90
CA ILE A 69 -1.02 -8.62 3.99
C ILE A 69 -2.54 -8.73 3.81
N GLU A 70 -3.25 -8.45 4.90
CA GLU A 70 -4.71 -8.34 4.88
C GLU A 70 -5.16 -7.00 4.31
N ALA A 71 -4.51 -5.91 4.72
CA ALA A 71 -4.83 -4.57 4.25
C ALA A 71 -3.58 -3.68 4.12
N LEU A 72 -3.56 -2.87 3.07
CA LEU A 72 -2.57 -1.82 2.87
C LEU A 72 -3.25 -0.46 2.87
N VAL A 73 -2.80 0.42 3.76
CA VAL A 73 -3.25 1.80 3.85
C VAL A 73 -2.05 2.69 3.55
N VAL A 74 -2.26 3.62 2.63
CA VAL A 74 -1.31 4.70 2.39
C VAL A 74 -1.94 5.90 3.09
N PRO A 75 -1.51 6.26 4.31
CA PRO A 75 -1.98 7.48 4.95
C PRO A 75 -1.68 8.61 3.99
N GLN A 76 -2.70 9.10 3.28
CA GLN A 76 -2.55 10.30 2.48
C GLN A 76 -2.04 11.34 3.45
N SER A 77 -0.82 11.81 3.19
CA SER A 77 -0.29 12.96 3.89
C SER A 77 -1.25 14.07 3.51
N THR A 78 -2.28 14.29 4.33
CA THR A 78 -3.13 15.46 4.25
C THR A 78 -2.22 16.61 4.65
N ALA A 79 -1.36 17.01 3.71
CA ALA A 79 -0.89 18.37 3.61
C ALA A 79 -2.16 19.19 3.40
N ARG A 80 -2.82 19.48 4.53
CA ARG A 80 -3.86 20.48 4.64
C ARG A 80 -3.16 21.77 4.26
N VAL A 81 -3.28 22.13 2.98
CA VAL A 81 -2.97 23.48 2.52
C VAL A 81 -3.95 24.38 3.27
N VAL A 82 -3.43 25.05 4.29
CA VAL A 82 -4.08 26.19 4.96
C VAL A 82 -3.68 27.47 4.25
#